data_AF-A0A835YK19-F1
#
_entry.id   AF-A0A835YK19-F1
#
_cell.length_a   1.000
_cell.length_b   1.000
_cell.length_c   1.000
_cell.angle_alpha   90.00
_cell.angle_beta   90.00
_cell.angle_gamma   90.00
#
_symmetry.space_group_name_H-M   'P 1'
#
loop_
_entity.id
_entity.type
_entity.pdbx_description
1 polymer ?
#
loop_
_entity_poly.entity_id
_entity_poly.type
_entity_poly.pdbx_seq_one_letter_code
_entity_poly.pdbx_strand_id
1 'polypeptide(L)'
;MTRRFGRIKLQADPPSEDPICRLGFDVLDELPAPPQFAAAVRKRVARAPALKIKALLLEQEFCSGIGNWIGDEVLYQAGIHPEA
;
A
#
# COMPACT_ATOMS: atom_id res chain seq x y z
N MET A 1 21.17 -2.93 -20.12
CA MET A 1 21.75 -2.50 -18.82
C MET A 1 20.76 -2.80 -17.71
N THR A 2 21.18 -3.46 -16.63
CA THR A 2 20.31 -3.74 -15.48
C THR A 2 20.25 -2.54 -14.54
N ARG A 3 19.05 -2.24 -14.02
CA ARG A 3 18.76 -1.03 -13.22
C ARG A 3 19.38 -1.01 -11.81
N ARG A 4 19.76 -2.17 -11.23
CA ARG A 4 20.40 -2.30 -9.90
C ARG A 4 19.64 -1.63 -8.73
N PHE A 5 18.30 -1.67 -8.74
CA PHE A 5 17.48 -1.08 -7.65
C PHE A 5 17.24 -2.01 -6.45
N GLY A 6 17.59 -3.29 -6.54
CA GLY A 6 17.44 -4.24 -5.44
C GLY A 6 18.32 -3.88 -4.24
N ARG A 7 17.81 -4.12 -3.04
CA ARG A 7 18.51 -3.92 -1.77
C ARG A 7 18.62 -5.28 -1.08
N ILE A 8 19.80 -5.61 -0.56
CA ILE A 8 20.04 -6.80 0.25
C ILE A 8 20.56 -6.30 1.61
N LYS A 9 19.97 -6.78 2.70
CA LYS A 9 20.37 -6.44 4.07
C LYS A 9 20.59 -7.72 4.87
N LEU A 10 21.52 -7.67 5.81
CA LEU A 10 21.68 -8.67 6.87
C LEU A 10 21.17 -8.04 8.16
N GLN A 11 20.15 -8.65 8.76
CA GLN A 11 19.40 -8.11 9.90
C GLN A 11 19.20 -9.22 10.93
N ALA A 12 19.15 -8.85 12.20
CA ALA A 12 19.03 -9.79 13.30
C ALA A 12 17.57 -10.28 13.45
N ASP A 13 16.62 -9.37 13.29
CA ASP A 13 15.18 -9.61 13.33
C ASP A 13 14.47 -8.79 12.26
N PRO A 14 14.45 -9.24 10.99
CA PRO A 14 13.95 -8.45 9.87
C PRO A 14 12.52 -7.89 10.05
N PRO A 15 11.51 -8.64 10.58
CA PRO A 15 10.18 -8.11 10.82
C PRO A 15 10.12 -6.87 11.72
N SER A 16 11.03 -6.77 12.69
CA SER A 16 11.09 -5.66 13.65
C SER A 16 12.02 -4.52 13.20
N GLU A 17 12.64 -4.65 12.03
CA GLU A 17 13.63 -3.71 11.53
C GLU A 17 13.22 -3.09 10.18
N ASP A 18 13.76 -1.91 9.87
CA ASP A 18 13.51 -1.22 8.60
C ASP A 18 13.99 -2.04 7.39
N PRO A 19 13.22 -2.09 6.28
CA PRO A 19 11.96 -1.39 6.05
C PRO A 19 10.70 -2.18 6.43
N ILE A 20 10.84 -3.44 6.86
CA ILE A 20 9.71 -4.37 6.99
C ILE A 20 8.78 -3.92 8.12
N CYS A 21 9.33 -3.44 9.23
CA CYS A 21 8.52 -2.99 10.38
C CYS A 21 7.63 -1.77 10.11
N ARG A 22 7.81 -1.07 8.97
CA ARG A 22 7.01 0.08 8.56
C ARG A 22 5.90 -0.27 7.58
N LEU A 23 5.86 -1.51 7.09
CA LEU A 23 4.82 -1.92 6.15
C LEU A 23 3.46 -1.87 6.82
N GLY A 24 2.45 -1.45 6.06
CA GLY A 24 1.05 -1.63 6.42
C GLY A 24 0.66 -3.10 6.27
N PHE A 25 -0.64 -3.38 6.39
CA PHE A 25 -1.15 -4.75 6.26
C PHE A 25 -0.76 -5.37 4.91
N ASP A 26 -0.39 -6.64 4.94
CA ASP A 26 -0.21 -7.44 3.73
C ASP A 26 -1.57 -7.67 3.05
N VAL A 27 -1.65 -7.38 1.74
CA VAL A 27 -2.92 -7.47 0.99
C VAL A 27 -3.42 -8.88 0.73
N LEU A 28 -2.58 -9.91 0.89
CA LEU A 28 -2.95 -11.30 0.74
C LEU A 28 -3.36 -11.90 2.08
N ASP A 29 -2.55 -11.69 3.12
CA ASP A 29 -2.69 -12.41 4.39
C ASP A 29 -3.39 -11.60 5.49
N GLU A 30 -3.33 -10.26 5.45
CA GLU A 30 -3.74 -9.38 6.55
C GLU A 30 -4.78 -8.34 6.14
N LEU A 31 -5.47 -8.56 5.02
CA LEU A 31 -6.45 -7.61 4.51
C LEU A 31 -7.62 -7.45 5.50
N PRO A 32 -7.87 -6.22 6.02
CA PRO A 32 -8.94 -6.01 6.97
C PRO A 32 -10.31 -6.17 6.32
N ALA A 33 -11.33 -6.47 7.13
CA ALA A 33 -12.69 -6.60 6.65
C ALA A 33 -13.16 -5.29 5.96
N PRO A 34 -14.06 -5.34 4.96
CA PRO A 34 -14.51 -4.16 4.22
C PRO A 34 -14.87 -2.92 5.06
N PRO A 35 -15.60 -3.01 6.20
CA PRO A 35 -15.89 -1.83 7.02
C PRO A 35 -14.64 -1.23 7.67
N GLN A 36 -13.68 -2.07 8.08
CA GLN A 36 -12.42 -1.63 8.69
C GLN A 36 -11.51 -0.98 7.65
N PHE A 37 -11.41 -1.58 6.45
CA PHE A 37 -10.69 -1.00 5.32
C PHE A 37 -11.26 0.38 4.94
N ALA A 38 -12.57 0.49 4.80
CA ALA A 38 -13.23 1.75 4.48
C ALA A 38 -12.97 2.83 5.54
N ALA A 39 -12.99 2.46 6.83
CA ALA A 39 -12.65 3.38 7.92
C ALA A 39 -11.18 3.85 7.84
N ALA A 40 -10.25 2.95 7.53
CA ALA A 40 -8.84 3.28 7.37
C ALA A 40 -8.59 4.25 6.20
N VAL A 41 -9.21 4.00 5.05
CA VAL A 41 -9.16 4.89 3.87
C VAL A 41 -9.70 6.27 4.22
N ARG A 42 -10.90 6.35 4.82
CA ARG A 42 -11.52 7.63 5.22
C ARG A 42 -10.62 8.41 6.19
N LYS A 43 -10.01 7.73 7.16
CA LYS A 43 -9.07 8.35 8.11
C LYS A 43 -7.85 8.93 7.39
N ARG A 44 -7.33 8.25 6.37
CA ARG A 44 -6.15 8.72 5.62
C ARG A 44 -6.49 9.91 4.72
N VAL A 45 -7.62 9.85 4.00
CA VAL A 45 -8.13 10.95 3.17
C VAL A 45 -8.45 12.19 4.02
N ALA A 46 -9.04 12.02 5.21
CA ALA A 46 -9.31 13.13 6.12
C ALA A 46 -8.02 13.86 6.58
N ARG A 47 -6.89 13.15 6.67
CA ARG A 47 -5.58 13.72 7.03
C ARG A 47 -4.85 14.34 5.83
N ALA A 48 -5.19 13.93 4.62
CA ALA A 48 -4.55 14.39 3.39
C ALA A 48 -5.62 14.53 2.29
N PRO A 49 -6.39 15.64 2.26
CA PRO A 49 -7.52 15.80 1.34
C PRO A 49 -7.15 15.80 -0.15
N ALA A 50 -5.89 16.07 -0.48
CA ALA A 50 -5.37 16.01 -1.85
C ALA A 50 -4.80 14.63 -2.23
N LEU A 51 -4.87 13.63 -1.32
CA LEU A 51 -4.37 12.29 -1.57
C LEU A 51 -5.32 11.55 -2.50
N LYS A 52 -4.82 11.25 -3.70
CA LYS A 52 -5.51 10.44 -4.70
C LYS A 52 -5.58 8.98 -4.25
N ILE A 53 -6.70 8.31 -4.52
CA ILE A 53 -6.90 6.91 -4.12
C ILE A 53 -5.80 5.97 -4.66
N LYS A 54 -5.33 6.17 -5.89
CA LYS A 54 -4.22 5.36 -6.44
C LYS A 54 -2.92 5.57 -5.67
N ALA A 55 -2.64 6.80 -5.26
CA ALA A 55 -1.44 7.10 -4.49
C ALA A 55 -1.48 6.43 -3.10
N LEU A 56 -2.66 6.38 -2.48
CA LEU A 56 -2.87 5.65 -1.24
C LEU A 56 -2.61 4.14 -1.40
N LEU A 57 -3.15 3.52 -2.46
CA LEU A 57 -2.94 2.09 -2.72
C LEU A 57 -1.47 1.72 -2.99
N LEU A 58 -0.64 2.67 -3.45
CA LEU A 58 0.80 2.44 -3.66
C LEU A 58 1.65 2.72 -2.41
N GLU A 59 1.07 3.31 -1.37
CA GLU A 59 1.75 3.63 -0.12
C GLU A 59 1.98 2.36 0.71
N GLN A 60 3.22 1.85 0.71
CA GLN A 60 3.54 0.58 1.38
C GLN A 60 3.36 0.61 2.90
N GLU A 61 3.35 1.80 3.52
CA GLU A 61 3.02 1.99 4.94
C GLU A 61 1.51 1.89 5.23
N PHE A 62 0.67 2.00 4.20
CA PHE A 62 -0.77 1.81 4.30
C PHE A 62 -1.17 0.37 3.99
N CYS A 63 -0.81 -0.12 2.80
CA CYS A 63 -0.98 -1.51 2.38
C CYS A 63 0.24 -1.96 1.58
N SER A 64 0.79 -3.12 1.92
CA SER A 64 1.99 -3.62 1.25
C SER A 64 1.64 -4.66 0.18
N GLY A 65 2.44 -4.71 -0.90
CA GLY A 65 2.26 -5.69 -1.99
C GLY A 65 1.52 -5.17 -3.23
N ILE A 66 0.93 -3.97 -3.17
CA ILE A 66 0.32 -3.34 -4.36
C ILE A 66 1.38 -2.55 -5.14
N GLY A 67 1.58 -2.95 -6.39
CA GLY A 67 2.38 -2.22 -7.37
C GLY A 67 1.53 -1.46 -8.39
N ASN A 68 2.18 -0.70 -9.29
CA ASN A 68 1.51 0.14 -10.28
C ASN A 68 0.41 -0.59 -11.08
N TRP A 69 0.72 -1.77 -11.62
CA TRP A 69 -0.23 -2.54 -12.44
C TRP A 69 -1.44 -3.02 -11.63
N ILE A 70 -1.22 -3.62 -10.46
CA ILE A 70 -2.31 -4.08 -9.59
C ILE A 70 -3.20 -2.89 -9.18
N GLY A 71 -2.59 -1.76 -8.82
CA GLY A 71 -3.32 -0.55 -8.43
C GLY A 71 -4.25 -0.04 -9.53
N ASP A 72 -3.82 -0.07 -10.79
CA ASP A 72 -4.68 0.26 -11.93
C ASP A 72 -5.81 -0.76 -12.12
N GLU A 73 -5.49 -2.06 -12.04
CA GLU A 73 -6.45 -3.14 -12.25
C GLU A 73 -7.58 -3.11 -11.20
N VAL A 74 -7.26 -2.98 -9.91
CA VAL A 74 -8.29 -2.97 -8.85
C VAL A 74 -9.20 -1.75 -8.94
N LEU A 75 -8.66 -0.59 -9.34
CA LEU A 75 -9.44 0.62 -9.53
C LEU A 75 -10.34 0.52 -10.75
N TYR A 76 -9.85 -0.08 -11.84
CA TYR A 76 -10.65 -0.37 -13.03
C TYR A 76 -11.82 -1.30 -12.70
N GLN A 77 -11.55 -2.43 -12.04
CA GLN A 77 -12.59 -3.40 -11.66
C GLN A 77 -13.60 -2.81 -10.67
N ALA A 78 -13.18 -1.89 -9.80
CA ALA A 78 -14.06 -1.20 -8.86
C ALA A 78 -14.82 0.00 -9.48
N GLY A 79 -14.49 0.42 -10.70
CA GLY A 79 -15.07 1.61 -11.34
C GLY A 79 -14.69 2.92 -10.64
N ILE A 80 -13.53 2.99 -10.00
CA ILE A 80 -13.06 4.17 -9.26
C ILE A 80 -11.97 4.89 -10.07
N HIS A 81 -12.15 6.20 -10.28
CA HIS A 81 -11.13 7.00 -10.94
C HIS A 81 -9.86 7.09 -10.07
N PRO A 82 -8.64 6.94 -10.63
CA PRO A 82 -7.41 6.92 -9.84
C PRO A 82 -7.10 8.23 -9.11
N GLU A 83 -7.74 9.33 -9.51
CA GLU A 83 -7.63 10.66 -8.86
C GLU A 83 -8.77 10.98 -7.90
N ALA A 84 -9.66 10.02 -7.63
CA ALA A 84 -10.72 10.16 -6.63
C ALA A 84 -10.17 10.29 -5.20
#